data_AF-A0A2G8SZG2-F1
#
_entry.id   AF-A0A2G8SZG2-F1
#
_cell.length_a   1.000
_cell.length_b   1.000
_cell.length_c   1.000
_cell.angle_alpha   90.00
_cell.angle_beta   90.00
_cell.angle_gamma   90.00
#
_symmetry.space_group_name_H-M   'P 1'
#
loop_
_entity.id
_entity.type
_entity.pdbx_description
1 polymer ?
#
loop_
_entity_poly.entity_id
_entity_poly.type
_entity_poly.pdbx_seq_one_letter_code
_entity_poly.pdbx_strand_id
1 'polypeptide(L)'
;MTQPITRSPHVWNYEEIDAGGEKLRELFKERNIKISEHSALSKLLNQAARLSKEWESRSAANHTRTLVDSGHANRIIQAVIKGASDPGSLECMKRIANKDVDLSQRAASQGKDALWELEFLAMLKSKGVKAHLSEPDIVANFLFDDCSIACKKVYSDEGRAVESQVRAGAKQIERSGRPGIVALNIDDLVPAHVLVKAKTTDAAMDALANLVRSFLDRHQMRVQRFVKDGRIDGIVISVTVPSDIEMSSPNFNQLVQMTLWSLETASIDARARMGQMRIAFKDIIT
;
A
#
# COMPACT_ATOMS: atom_id res chain seq x y z
N MET A 1 11.94 13.20 19.18
CA MET A 1 11.90 12.17 20.25
C MET A 1 10.75 11.23 19.94
N THR A 2 11.04 9.99 19.58
CA THR A 2 10.05 8.96 19.21
C THR A 2 10.29 7.76 20.12
N GLN A 3 9.30 7.46 20.97
CA GLN A 3 9.23 6.18 21.68
C GLN A 3 8.62 5.14 20.73
N PRO A 4 9.12 3.89 20.70
CA PRO A 4 8.48 2.83 19.95
C PRO A 4 7.29 2.31 20.75
N ILE A 5 6.10 2.31 20.14
CA ILE A 5 4.93 1.59 20.65
C ILE A 5 4.65 0.45 19.66
N THR A 6 5.03 -0.76 20.04
CA THR A 6 4.64 -1.99 19.34
C THR A 6 3.14 -2.23 19.47
N ARG A 7 2.40 -2.21 18.36
CA ARG A 7 1.19 -3.02 18.16
C ARG A 7 1.07 -3.43 16.69
N SER A 8 1.55 -4.63 16.38
CA SER A 8 1.31 -5.24 15.07
C SER A 8 -0.20 -5.45 14.89
N PRO A 9 -0.83 -4.99 13.79
CA PRO A 9 -2.18 -5.42 13.45
C PRO A 9 -2.18 -6.94 13.36
N HIS A 10 -3.21 -7.60 13.89
CA HIS A 10 -3.36 -9.05 13.89
C HIS A 10 -2.88 -9.66 12.57
N VAL A 11 -1.77 -10.41 12.62
CA VAL A 11 -1.22 -11.06 11.45
C VAL A 11 -1.99 -12.35 11.24
N TRP A 12 -2.60 -12.48 10.07
CA TRP A 12 -3.31 -13.69 9.71
C TRP A 12 -2.37 -14.88 9.59
N ASN A 13 -2.74 -15.98 10.25
CA ASN A 13 -2.13 -17.29 10.00
C ASN A 13 -2.59 -17.87 8.65
N TYR A 14 -2.05 -19.02 8.22
CA TYR A 14 -2.37 -19.58 6.91
C TYR A 14 -3.84 -20.01 6.75
N GLU A 15 -4.48 -20.47 7.83
CA GLU A 15 -5.90 -20.83 7.85
C GLU A 15 -6.79 -19.60 7.66
N GLU A 16 -6.46 -18.49 8.34
CA GLU A 16 -7.14 -17.21 8.18
C GLU A 16 -6.98 -16.63 6.77
N ILE A 17 -5.80 -16.81 6.17
CA ILE A 17 -5.55 -16.41 4.77
C ILE A 17 -6.40 -17.23 3.81
N ASP A 18 -6.50 -18.56 3.99
CA ASP A 18 -7.33 -19.43 3.17
C ASP A 18 -8.82 -19.06 3.28
N ALA A 19 -9.33 -18.95 4.51
CA ALA A 19 -10.70 -18.51 4.78
C ALA A 19 -10.98 -17.11 4.21
N GLY A 20 -10.00 -16.21 4.26
CA GLY A 20 -10.06 -14.91 3.62
C GLY A 20 -10.11 -14.98 2.10
N GLY A 21 -9.41 -15.94 1.50
CA GLY A 21 -9.44 -16.21 0.07
C GLY A 21 -10.83 -16.63 -0.41
N GLU A 22 -11.52 -17.49 0.34
CA GLU A 22 -12.90 -17.88 0.02
C GLU A 22 -13.87 -16.71 0.17
N LYS A 23 -13.77 -15.93 1.25
CA LYS A 23 -14.55 -14.69 1.42
C LYS A 23 -14.33 -13.71 0.27
N LEU A 24 -13.10 -13.60 -0.22
CA LEU A 24 -12.78 -12.76 -1.37
C LEU A 24 -13.51 -13.27 -2.62
N ARG A 25 -13.48 -14.59 -2.90
CA ARG A 25 -14.20 -15.17 -4.05
C ARG A 25 -15.70 -14.91 -3.97
N GLU A 26 -16.29 -15.10 -2.80
CA GLU A 26 -17.72 -14.82 -2.55
C GLU A 26 -18.04 -13.35 -2.82
N LEU A 27 -17.26 -12.43 -2.26
CA LEU A 27 -17.41 -10.99 -2.47
C LEU A 27 -17.32 -10.61 -3.96
N PHE A 28 -16.38 -11.17 -4.72
CA PHE A 28 -16.30 -10.94 -6.17
C PHE A 28 -17.53 -11.47 -6.90
N LYS A 29 -18.04 -12.64 -6.51
CA LYS A 29 -19.26 -13.25 -7.06
C LYS A 29 -20.49 -12.38 -6.78
N GLU A 30 -20.67 -11.92 -5.54
CA GLU A 30 -21.75 -11.02 -5.13
C GLU A 30 -21.77 -9.71 -5.94
N ARG A 31 -20.59 -9.22 -6.32
CA ARG A 31 -20.41 -8.02 -7.14
C ARG A 31 -20.44 -8.29 -8.65
N ASN A 32 -20.75 -9.52 -9.07
CA ASN A 32 -20.74 -9.96 -10.48
C ASN A 32 -19.40 -9.73 -11.19
N ILE A 33 -18.28 -9.88 -10.47
CA ILE A 33 -16.93 -9.79 -11.02
C ILE A 33 -16.37 -11.20 -11.16
N LYS A 34 -16.08 -11.63 -12.39
CA LYS A 34 -15.47 -12.92 -12.66
C LYS A 34 -13.96 -12.87 -12.40
N ILE A 35 -13.46 -13.74 -11.53
CA ILE A 35 -12.03 -14.03 -11.43
C ILE A 35 -11.71 -15.16 -12.41
N SER A 36 -10.83 -14.92 -13.38
CA SER A 36 -10.37 -15.97 -14.30
C SER A 36 -9.51 -16.98 -13.55
N GLU A 37 -9.72 -18.28 -13.79
CA GLU A 37 -8.93 -19.36 -13.16
C GLU A 37 -7.42 -19.24 -13.44
N HIS A 38 -7.07 -18.66 -14.59
CA HIS A 38 -5.69 -18.45 -15.03
C HIS A 38 -5.10 -17.09 -14.61
N SER A 39 -5.89 -16.24 -13.95
CA SER A 39 -5.41 -14.93 -13.47
C SER A 39 -4.33 -15.06 -12.39
N ALA A 40 -3.49 -14.03 -12.26
CA ALA A 40 -2.51 -13.95 -11.17
C ALA A 40 -3.19 -14.07 -9.79
N LEU A 41 -4.33 -13.39 -9.61
CA LEU A 41 -5.13 -13.47 -8.38
C LEU A 41 -5.55 -14.91 -8.06
N SER A 42 -6.15 -15.62 -9.03
CA SER A 42 -6.58 -17.01 -8.82
C SER A 42 -5.41 -17.92 -8.42
N LYS A 43 -4.26 -17.75 -9.07
CA LYS A 43 -3.04 -18.51 -8.73
C LYS A 43 -2.58 -18.24 -7.30
N LEU A 44 -2.52 -16.98 -6.88
CA LEU A 44 -2.13 -16.59 -5.52
C LEU A 44 -3.09 -17.19 -4.46
N LEU A 45 -4.40 -17.11 -4.70
CA LEU A 45 -5.39 -17.67 -3.77
C LEU A 45 -5.27 -19.20 -3.68
N ASN A 46 -5.10 -19.89 -4.81
CA ASN A 46 -4.92 -21.35 -4.82
C ASN A 46 -3.62 -21.78 -4.12
N GLN A 47 -2.55 -21.01 -4.26
CA GLN A 47 -1.29 -21.25 -3.56
C GLN A 47 -1.44 -21.08 -2.04
N ALA A 48 -2.14 -20.03 -1.59
CA ALA A 48 -2.41 -19.82 -0.17
C ALA A 48 -3.25 -20.96 0.44
N ALA A 49 -4.31 -21.38 -0.24
CA ALA A 49 -5.15 -22.52 0.17
C ALA A 49 -4.34 -23.83 0.27
N ARG A 50 -3.44 -24.05 -0.70
CA ARG A 50 -2.53 -25.21 -0.68
C ARG A 50 -1.57 -25.16 0.51
N LEU A 51 -0.98 -23.99 0.78
CA LEU A 51 -0.05 -23.81 1.91
C LEU A 51 -0.74 -24.09 3.24
N SER A 52 -1.98 -23.61 3.43
CA SER A 52 -2.77 -23.89 4.64
C SER A 52 -2.84 -25.39 4.93
N LYS A 53 -3.23 -26.19 3.93
CA LYS A 53 -3.32 -27.66 4.04
C LYS A 53 -1.98 -28.34 4.30
N GLU A 54 -0.92 -27.92 3.61
CA GLU A 54 0.43 -28.48 3.79
C GLU A 54 1.04 -28.15 5.16
N TRP A 55 0.66 -27.00 5.74
CA TRP A 55 1.11 -26.57 7.05
C TRP A 55 0.44 -27.39 8.16
N GLU A 56 -0.86 -27.63 8.05
CA GLU A 56 -1.63 -28.50 8.96
C GLU A 56 -1.09 -29.94 8.98
N SER A 57 -0.76 -30.49 7.81
CA SER A 57 -0.22 -31.85 7.68
C SER A 57 1.25 -31.98 8.10
N ARG A 58 1.91 -30.88 8.54
CA ARG A 58 3.36 -30.80 8.80
C ARG A 58 4.23 -31.30 7.63
N SER A 59 3.68 -31.30 6.41
CA SER A 59 4.38 -31.72 5.19
C SER A 59 4.95 -30.52 4.42
N ALA A 60 4.77 -29.30 4.93
CA ALA A 60 5.26 -28.08 4.33
C ALA A 60 6.79 -28.12 4.20
N ALA A 61 7.27 -28.30 2.97
CA ALA A 61 8.65 -27.97 2.64
C ALA A 61 8.77 -26.44 2.64
N ASN A 62 9.65 -25.90 3.49
CA ASN A 62 9.92 -24.46 3.68
C ASN A 62 10.42 -23.77 2.40
N HIS A 63 9.55 -23.59 1.41
CA HIS A 63 9.87 -22.84 0.21
C HIS A 63 9.53 -21.37 0.45
N THR A 64 10.56 -20.54 0.60
CA THR A 64 10.49 -19.07 0.70
C THR A 64 9.47 -18.47 -0.28
N ARG A 65 9.43 -18.98 -1.51
CA ARG A 65 8.49 -18.53 -2.54
C ARG A 65 7.02 -18.72 -2.14
N THR A 66 6.67 -19.88 -1.58
CA THR A 66 5.28 -20.17 -1.16
C THR A 66 4.86 -19.25 0.00
N LEU A 67 5.79 -18.94 0.92
CA LEU A 67 5.55 -17.98 1.99
C LEU A 67 5.28 -16.57 1.43
N VAL A 68 6.15 -16.10 0.53
CA VAL A 68 5.99 -14.81 -0.16
C VAL A 68 4.65 -14.73 -0.90
N ASP A 69 4.30 -15.75 -1.69
CA ASP A 69 3.06 -15.78 -2.46
C ASP A 69 1.83 -15.78 -1.53
N SER A 70 1.87 -16.48 -0.40
CA SER A 70 0.81 -16.44 0.63
C SER A 70 0.69 -15.05 1.28
N GLY A 71 1.82 -14.39 1.57
CA GLY A 71 1.83 -13.01 2.06
C GLY A 71 1.24 -12.02 1.05
N HIS A 72 1.53 -12.20 -0.24
CA HIS A 72 0.92 -11.42 -1.31
C HIS A 72 -0.59 -11.66 -1.41
N ALA A 73 -1.04 -12.92 -1.28
CA ALA A 73 -2.47 -13.25 -1.24
C ALA A 73 -3.16 -12.56 -0.05
N ASN A 74 -2.60 -12.67 1.16
CA ASN A 74 -3.12 -12.00 2.35
C ASN A 74 -3.26 -10.49 2.14
N ARG A 75 -2.20 -9.85 1.62
CA ARG A 75 -2.19 -8.42 1.30
C ARG A 75 -3.36 -8.00 0.39
N ILE A 76 -3.58 -8.75 -0.70
CA ILE A 76 -4.69 -8.49 -1.63
C ILE A 76 -6.05 -8.70 -0.96
N ILE A 77 -6.21 -9.82 -0.24
CA ILE A 77 -7.46 -10.15 0.47
C ILE A 77 -7.83 -9.03 1.44
N GLN A 78 -6.88 -8.60 2.26
CA GLN A 78 -7.07 -7.53 3.25
C GLN A 78 -7.50 -6.22 2.60
N ALA A 79 -6.79 -5.79 1.55
CA ALA A 79 -7.07 -4.57 0.83
C ALA A 79 -8.49 -4.55 0.27
N VAL A 80 -8.87 -5.65 -0.40
CA VAL A 80 -10.19 -5.73 -1.03
C VAL A 80 -11.29 -5.85 0.01
N ILE A 81 -11.19 -6.75 1.00
CA ILE A 81 -12.25 -6.91 2.01
C ILE A 81 -12.47 -5.60 2.79
N LYS A 82 -11.40 -4.92 3.21
CA LYS A 82 -11.51 -3.65 3.95
C LYS A 82 -12.00 -2.50 3.07
N GLY A 83 -11.63 -2.49 1.79
CA GLY A 83 -12.03 -1.46 0.84
C GLY A 83 -13.42 -1.65 0.23
N ALA A 84 -13.97 -2.86 0.21
CA ALA A 84 -15.17 -3.22 -0.55
C ALA A 84 -16.49 -2.63 -0.03
N SER A 85 -16.48 -2.04 1.17
CA SER A 85 -17.63 -1.26 1.65
C SER A 85 -17.77 0.08 0.93
N ASP A 86 -16.71 0.55 0.26
CA ASP A 86 -16.73 1.79 -0.50
C ASP A 86 -17.50 1.63 -1.82
N PRO A 87 -18.48 2.48 -2.15
CA PRO A 87 -19.17 2.40 -3.44
C PRO A 87 -18.23 2.55 -4.65
N GLY A 88 -17.13 3.29 -4.52
CA GLY A 88 -16.14 3.48 -5.58
C GLY A 88 -15.18 2.29 -5.76
N SER A 89 -15.25 1.25 -4.91
CA SER A 89 -14.32 0.12 -4.96
C SER A 89 -14.49 -0.77 -6.19
N LEU A 90 -15.66 -0.72 -6.84
CA LEU A 90 -16.04 -1.64 -7.93
C LEU A 90 -15.01 -1.64 -9.06
N GLU A 91 -14.55 -0.46 -9.48
CA GLU A 91 -13.59 -0.35 -10.58
C GLU A 91 -12.20 -0.87 -10.17
N CYS A 92 -11.77 -0.61 -8.93
CA CYS A 92 -10.53 -1.17 -8.41
C CYS A 92 -10.59 -2.70 -8.36
N MET A 93 -11.70 -3.26 -7.86
CA MET A 93 -11.91 -4.72 -7.82
C MET A 93 -11.90 -5.33 -9.22
N LYS A 94 -12.55 -4.70 -10.21
CA LYS A 94 -12.50 -5.14 -11.61
C LYS A 94 -11.08 -5.13 -12.17
N ARG A 95 -10.30 -4.08 -11.91
CA ARG A 95 -8.88 -4.01 -12.33
C ARG A 95 -8.06 -5.11 -11.67
N ILE A 96 -8.25 -5.37 -10.37
CA ILE A 96 -7.56 -6.44 -9.64
C ILE A 96 -7.91 -7.84 -10.17
N ALA A 97 -9.17 -8.11 -10.54
CA ALA A 97 -9.55 -9.41 -11.12
C ALA A 97 -9.04 -9.62 -12.55
N ASN A 98 -9.04 -8.56 -13.36
CA ASN A 98 -8.84 -8.68 -14.82
C ASN A 98 -7.44 -8.31 -15.30
N LYS A 99 -6.64 -7.65 -14.46
CA LYS A 99 -5.27 -7.22 -14.79
C LYS A 99 -4.28 -7.96 -13.91
N ASP A 100 -3.01 -7.88 -14.27
CA ASP A 100 -1.96 -8.56 -13.52
C ASP A 100 -1.83 -7.95 -12.11
N VAL A 101 -1.78 -8.79 -11.09
CA VAL A 101 -1.59 -8.39 -9.68
C VAL A 101 -0.46 -9.19 -9.04
N ASP A 102 0.39 -9.83 -9.85
CA ASP A 102 1.58 -10.52 -9.36
C ASP A 102 2.56 -9.50 -8.73
N LEU A 103 2.55 -9.44 -7.39
CA LEU A 103 3.40 -8.57 -6.60
C LEU A 103 4.85 -9.02 -6.57
N SER A 104 5.18 -10.17 -7.15
CA SER A 104 6.56 -10.59 -7.36
C SER A 104 7.15 -10.06 -8.66
N GLN A 105 6.33 -9.71 -9.65
CA GLN A 105 6.79 -9.10 -10.90
C GLN A 105 6.92 -7.59 -10.74
N ARG A 106 8.01 -7.03 -11.26
CA ARG A 106 8.29 -5.57 -11.23
C ARG A 106 7.77 -4.81 -12.44
N ALA A 107 7.04 -5.49 -13.32
CA ALA A 107 6.40 -4.88 -14.48
C ALA A 107 5.23 -3.97 -14.06
N ALA A 108 5.00 -2.88 -14.79
CA ALA A 108 3.86 -2.01 -14.53
C ALA A 108 2.53 -2.74 -14.75
N SER A 109 1.54 -2.53 -13.88
CA SER A 109 0.21 -3.10 -14.05
C SER A 109 -0.89 -2.28 -13.39
N GLN A 110 -1.99 -2.09 -14.13
CA GLN A 110 -3.21 -1.48 -13.63
C GLN A 110 -3.85 -2.24 -12.47
N GLY A 111 -3.61 -3.56 -12.36
CA GLY A 111 -4.09 -4.36 -11.22
C GLY A 111 -3.36 -4.01 -9.94
N LYS A 112 -2.04 -3.78 -10.03
CA LYS A 112 -1.24 -3.30 -8.89
C LYS A 112 -1.54 -1.85 -8.53
N ASP A 113 -1.79 -1.00 -9.53
CA ASP A 113 -2.21 0.40 -9.29
C ASP A 113 -3.54 0.43 -8.50
N ALA A 114 -4.52 -0.35 -8.94
CA ALA A 114 -5.81 -0.49 -8.26
C ALA A 114 -5.69 -1.11 -6.85
N LEU A 115 -4.77 -2.06 -6.67
CA LEU A 115 -4.47 -2.59 -5.33
C LEU A 115 -3.95 -1.48 -4.42
N TRP A 116 -3.01 -0.66 -4.89
CA TRP A 116 -2.47 0.45 -4.10
C TRP A 116 -3.55 1.44 -3.67
N GLU A 117 -4.48 1.79 -4.56
CA GLU A 117 -5.62 2.65 -4.24
C GLU A 117 -6.47 2.06 -3.10
N LEU A 118 -6.85 0.77 -3.18
CA LEU A 118 -7.64 0.12 -2.13
C LEU A 118 -6.87 -0.03 -0.82
N GLU A 119 -5.58 -0.33 -0.87
CA GLU A 119 -4.73 -0.43 0.30
C GLU A 119 -4.64 0.90 1.04
N PHE A 120 -4.38 1.98 0.29
CA PHE A 120 -4.28 3.31 0.89
C PHE A 120 -5.60 3.74 1.52
N LEU A 121 -6.72 3.48 0.83
CA LEU A 121 -8.05 3.70 1.39
C LEU A 121 -8.29 2.89 2.68
N ALA A 122 -7.98 1.60 2.65
CA ALA A 122 -8.16 0.72 3.80
C ALA A 122 -7.32 1.17 5.00
N MET A 123 -6.08 1.63 4.77
CA MET A 123 -5.22 2.20 5.81
C MET A 123 -5.84 3.45 6.42
N LEU A 124 -6.30 4.40 5.61
CA LEU A 124 -6.97 5.62 6.08
C LEU A 124 -8.21 5.28 6.93
N LYS A 125 -9.11 4.43 6.39
CA LYS A 125 -10.34 4.02 7.09
C LYS A 125 -10.05 3.29 8.40
N SER A 126 -9.01 2.46 8.45
CA SER A 126 -8.63 1.73 9.67
C SER A 126 -8.23 2.63 10.84
N LYS A 127 -7.88 3.90 10.58
CA LYS A 127 -7.59 4.91 11.60
C LYS A 127 -8.70 5.93 11.78
N GLY A 128 -9.90 5.62 11.29
CA GLY A 128 -11.07 6.49 11.43
C GLY A 128 -11.03 7.74 10.53
N VAL A 129 -10.12 7.81 9.56
CA VAL A 129 -10.16 8.87 8.55
C VAL A 129 -11.38 8.62 7.66
N LYS A 130 -12.23 9.63 7.53
CA LYS A 130 -13.35 9.60 6.59
C LYS A 130 -12.80 9.73 5.17
N ALA A 131 -12.66 8.61 4.49
CA ALA A 131 -12.11 8.54 3.14
C ALA A 131 -13.01 7.70 2.23
N HIS A 132 -13.06 8.05 0.95
CA HIS A 132 -13.77 7.28 -0.08
C HIS A 132 -13.04 7.36 -1.43
N LEU A 133 -13.29 6.39 -2.31
CA LEU A 133 -12.72 6.40 -3.65
C LEU A 133 -13.47 7.41 -4.51
N SER A 134 -12.72 8.35 -5.10
CA SER A 134 -13.24 9.38 -5.99
C SER A 134 -12.06 10.04 -6.71
N GLU A 135 -12.28 10.61 -7.89
CA GLU A 135 -11.23 11.32 -8.62
C GLU A 135 -10.60 12.43 -7.73
N PRO A 136 -9.27 12.48 -7.59
CA PRO A 136 -8.28 11.84 -8.47
C PRO A 136 -8.04 10.33 -8.27
N ASP A 137 -8.19 9.81 -7.05
CA ASP A 137 -8.17 8.39 -6.72
C ASP A 137 -8.88 8.18 -5.36
N ILE A 138 -8.53 9.01 -4.36
CA ILE A 138 -9.18 9.06 -3.04
C ILE A 138 -9.49 10.51 -2.65
N VAL A 139 -10.63 10.71 -1.99
CA VAL A 139 -10.94 11.94 -1.24
C VAL A 139 -11.01 11.58 0.24
N ALA A 140 -10.24 12.30 1.07
CA ALA A 140 -10.14 12.05 2.50
C ALA A 140 -10.32 13.34 3.29
N ASN A 141 -11.09 13.27 4.36
CA ASN A 141 -11.33 14.40 5.26
C ASN A 141 -10.43 14.28 6.50
N PHE A 142 -9.51 15.23 6.64
CA PHE A 142 -8.60 15.34 7.78
C PHE A 142 -9.06 16.48 8.71
N LEU A 143 -10.31 16.40 9.18
CA LEU A 143 -11.05 17.31 10.08
C LEU A 143 -11.71 18.52 9.42
N PHE A 144 -10.95 19.36 8.72
CA PHE A 144 -11.46 20.68 8.29
C PHE A 144 -11.88 20.71 6.82
N ASP A 145 -11.11 20.05 5.95
CA ASP A 145 -11.35 20.08 4.51
C ASP A 145 -11.15 18.70 3.88
N ASP A 146 -11.87 18.49 2.79
CA ASP A 146 -11.66 17.37 1.89
C ASP A 146 -10.35 17.57 1.12
N CYS A 147 -9.47 16.59 1.26
CA CYS A 147 -8.18 16.54 0.59
C CYS A 147 -8.22 15.49 -0.52
N SER A 148 -7.78 15.89 -1.70
CA SER A 148 -7.57 14.98 -2.82
C SER A 148 -6.27 14.20 -2.65
N ILE A 149 -6.30 12.91 -2.91
CA ILE A 149 -5.13 12.04 -2.83
C ILE A 149 -4.99 11.30 -4.15
N ALA A 150 -3.91 11.60 -4.88
CA ALA A 150 -3.57 10.88 -6.10
C ALA A 150 -2.60 9.73 -5.77
N CYS A 151 -3.04 8.49 -5.95
CA CYS A 151 -2.26 7.28 -5.72
C CYS A 151 -1.43 6.97 -6.96
N LYS A 152 -0.12 6.77 -6.80
CA LYS A 152 0.79 6.51 -7.92
C LYS A 152 1.82 5.46 -7.53
N LYS A 153 1.90 4.37 -8.31
CA LYS A 153 3.01 3.41 -8.19
C LYS A 153 4.24 3.88 -8.96
N VAL A 154 5.40 3.64 -8.37
CA VAL A 154 6.70 3.96 -8.95
C VAL A 154 7.39 2.66 -9.33
N TYR A 155 7.51 2.43 -10.63
CA TYR A 155 8.11 1.22 -11.20
C TYR A 155 9.59 1.40 -11.61
N SER A 156 10.14 2.60 -11.47
CA SER A 156 11.54 2.92 -11.77
C SER A 156 12.06 4.02 -10.85
N ASP A 157 13.27 3.83 -10.32
CA ASP A 157 13.99 4.83 -9.50
C ASP A 157 14.67 5.90 -10.36
N GLU A 158 14.50 5.85 -11.69
CA GLU A 158 14.94 6.94 -12.56
C GLU A 158 14.19 8.22 -12.20
N GLY A 159 14.94 9.30 -11.94
CA GLY A 159 14.31 10.54 -11.49
C GLY A 159 13.26 11.10 -12.47
N ARG A 160 13.39 10.86 -13.80
CA ARG A 160 12.35 11.27 -14.78
C ARG A 160 11.06 10.47 -14.61
N ALA A 161 11.16 9.18 -14.29
CA ALA A 161 10.00 8.33 -14.04
C ALA A 161 9.28 8.75 -12.76
N VAL A 162 10.03 9.00 -11.67
CA VAL A 162 9.47 9.51 -10.40
C VAL A 162 8.79 10.86 -10.61
N GLU A 163 9.48 11.79 -11.29
CA GLU A 163 8.95 13.11 -11.60
C GLU A 163 7.68 13.07 -12.45
N SER A 164 7.60 12.13 -13.40
CA SER A 164 6.41 11.88 -14.22
C SER A 164 5.22 11.47 -13.35
N GLN A 165 5.41 10.55 -12.40
CA GLN A 165 4.35 10.11 -11.49
C GLN A 165 3.84 11.25 -10.61
N VAL A 166 4.76 12.04 -10.02
CA VAL A 166 4.38 13.21 -9.21
C VAL A 166 3.66 14.25 -10.06
N ARG A 167 4.11 14.51 -11.30
CA ARG A 167 3.45 15.43 -12.23
C ARG A 167 2.04 14.98 -12.57
N ALA A 168 1.84 13.68 -12.82
CA ALA A 168 0.54 13.11 -13.13
C ALA A 168 -0.41 13.26 -11.94
N GLY A 169 0.05 12.90 -10.73
CA GLY A 169 -0.74 13.07 -9.51
C GLY A 169 -1.10 14.52 -9.22
N ALA A 170 -0.14 15.44 -9.32
CA ALA A 170 -0.38 16.88 -9.17
C ALA A 170 -1.43 17.38 -10.17
N LYS A 171 -1.37 16.95 -11.43
CA LYS A 171 -2.36 17.32 -12.45
C LYS A 171 -3.77 16.82 -12.11
N GLN A 172 -3.91 15.63 -11.54
CA GLN A 172 -5.23 15.14 -11.13
C GLN A 172 -5.76 15.92 -9.92
N ILE A 173 -4.90 16.25 -8.95
CA ILE A 173 -5.26 17.09 -7.79
C ILE A 173 -5.73 18.47 -8.25
N GLU A 174 -4.97 19.14 -9.12
CA GLU A 174 -5.37 20.44 -9.69
C GLU A 174 -6.73 20.39 -10.37
N ARG A 175 -6.99 19.35 -11.18
CA ARG A 175 -8.27 19.15 -11.87
C ARG A 175 -9.43 18.90 -10.91
N SER A 176 -9.17 18.35 -9.73
CA SER A 176 -10.20 18.12 -8.72
C SER A 176 -10.65 19.41 -8.04
N GLY A 177 -9.89 20.51 -8.16
CA GLY A 177 -10.18 21.79 -7.53
C GLY A 177 -10.01 21.79 -6.00
N ARG A 178 -9.48 20.72 -5.41
CA ARG A 178 -9.22 20.57 -3.98
C ARG A 178 -7.72 20.53 -3.70
N PRO A 179 -7.26 21.00 -2.53
CA PRO A 179 -5.89 20.75 -2.09
C PRO A 179 -5.65 19.25 -1.89
N GLY A 180 -4.39 18.83 -1.89
CA GLY A 180 -4.11 17.40 -1.87
C GLY A 180 -2.65 16.99 -1.88
N ILE A 181 -2.45 15.68 -1.77
CA ILE A 181 -1.14 15.04 -1.75
C ILE A 181 -1.02 13.95 -2.81
N VAL A 182 0.21 13.68 -3.26
CA VAL A 182 0.49 12.48 -4.06
C VAL A 182 0.94 11.35 -3.13
N ALA A 183 0.26 10.21 -3.17
CA ALA A 183 0.62 9.01 -2.43
C ALA A 183 1.41 8.05 -3.34
N LEU A 184 2.73 8.07 -3.21
CA LEU A 184 3.67 7.24 -3.94
C LEU A 184 3.83 5.87 -3.26
N ASN A 185 3.72 4.79 -4.03
CA ASN A 185 4.12 3.46 -3.60
C ASN A 185 5.37 3.01 -4.37
N ILE A 186 6.40 2.58 -3.65
CA ILE A 186 7.73 2.23 -4.19
C ILE A 186 8.08 0.75 -4.04
N ASP A 187 7.08 -0.12 -3.84
CA ASP A 187 7.30 -1.57 -3.66
C ASP A 187 8.09 -2.20 -4.82
N ASP A 188 7.83 -1.70 -6.03
CA ASP A 188 8.46 -2.18 -7.26
C ASP A 188 9.93 -1.72 -7.40
N LEU A 189 10.44 -0.91 -6.47
CA LEU A 189 11.86 -0.56 -6.39
C LEU A 189 12.64 -1.49 -5.46
N VAL A 190 11.95 -2.32 -4.67
CA VAL A 190 12.57 -3.32 -3.79
C VAL A 190 12.78 -4.63 -4.59
N PRO A 191 13.90 -5.35 -4.40
CA PRO A 191 14.14 -6.62 -5.08
C PRO A 191 12.95 -7.59 -5.02
N ALA A 192 12.65 -8.22 -6.16
CA ALA A 192 11.63 -9.27 -6.25
C ALA A 192 12.06 -10.53 -5.51
N HIS A 193 11.09 -11.25 -4.93
CA HIS A 193 11.30 -12.53 -4.24
C HIS A 193 12.32 -12.50 -3.09
N VAL A 194 12.65 -11.33 -2.56
CA VAL A 194 13.52 -11.18 -1.40
C VAL A 194 12.66 -10.97 -0.15
N LEU A 195 12.97 -11.73 0.89
CA LEU A 195 12.46 -11.50 2.24
C LEU A 195 13.40 -10.56 2.97
N VAL A 196 12.85 -9.52 3.59
CA VAL A 196 13.61 -8.79 4.60
C VAL A 196 13.76 -9.70 5.82
N LYS A 197 14.99 -10.16 6.06
CA LYS A 197 15.34 -10.94 7.23
C LYS A 197 15.88 -10.02 8.31
N ALA A 198 15.29 -10.08 9.50
CA ALA A 198 15.77 -9.33 10.66
C ALA A 198 15.50 -10.10 11.95
N LYS A 199 16.26 -9.77 13.00
CA LYS A 199 16.02 -10.35 14.33
C LYS A 199 14.73 -9.81 14.96
N THR A 200 14.50 -8.50 14.82
CA THR A 200 13.36 -7.79 15.42
C THR A 200 12.61 -6.98 14.36
N THR A 201 11.35 -6.69 14.64
CA THR A 201 10.52 -5.79 13.82
C THR A 201 11.16 -4.40 13.73
N ASP A 202 11.65 -3.84 14.83
CA ASP A 202 12.27 -2.52 14.86
C ASP A 202 13.46 -2.41 13.90
N ALA A 203 14.34 -3.42 13.87
CA ALA A 203 15.49 -3.43 12.97
C ALA A 203 15.08 -3.47 11.49
N ALA A 204 14.01 -4.19 11.15
CA ALA A 204 13.47 -4.21 9.80
C ALA A 204 12.80 -2.87 9.43
N MET A 205 12.06 -2.27 10.37
CA MET A 205 11.42 -0.97 10.19
C MET A 205 12.45 0.16 10.00
N ASP A 206 13.55 0.14 10.75
CA ASP A 206 14.67 1.07 10.57
C ASP A 206 15.30 0.95 9.18
N ALA A 207 15.48 -0.27 8.68
CA ALA A 207 15.98 -0.51 7.32
C ALA A 207 15.04 0.05 6.25
N LEU A 208 13.72 -0.16 6.41
CA LEU A 208 12.72 0.40 5.49
C LEU A 208 12.63 1.93 5.59
N ALA A 209 12.73 2.50 6.79
CA ALA A 209 12.75 3.94 6.99
C ALA A 209 13.96 4.58 6.29
N ASN A 210 15.12 3.94 6.37
CA ASN A 210 16.32 4.38 5.65
C ASN A 210 16.16 4.27 4.12
N LEU A 211 15.50 3.22 3.63
CA LEU A 211 15.17 3.07 2.20
C LEU A 211 14.27 4.21 1.71
N VAL A 212 13.18 4.48 2.43
CA VAL A 212 12.23 5.55 2.08
C VAL A 212 12.90 6.93 2.17
N ARG A 213 13.70 7.18 3.21
CA ARG A 213 14.46 8.44 3.36
C ARG A 213 15.43 8.62 2.20
N SER A 214 16.18 7.58 1.87
CA SER A 214 17.15 7.62 0.77
C SER A 214 16.48 7.85 -0.58
N PHE A 215 15.31 7.26 -0.82
CA PHE A 215 14.49 7.52 -2.01
C PHE A 215 14.06 9.00 -2.05
N LEU A 216 13.54 9.52 -0.93
CA LEU A 216 13.15 10.92 -0.82
C LEU A 216 14.33 11.86 -1.09
N ASP A 217 15.48 11.66 -0.45
CA ASP A 217 16.66 12.51 -0.60
C ASP A 217 17.13 12.62 -2.06
N ARG A 218 17.10 11.50 -2.80
CA ARG A 218 17.47 11.47 -4.24
C ARG A 218 16.51 12.26 -5.12
N HIS A 219 15.22 12.27 -4.78
CA HIS A 219 14.16 12.85 -5.62
C HIS A 219 13.59 14.16 -5.09
N GLN A 220 14.01 14.60 -3.90
CA GLN A 220 13.44 15.73 -3.17
C GLN A 220 13.35 16.98 -4.04
N MET A 221 14.42 17.33 -4.76
CA MET A 221 14.45 18.53 -5.62
C MET A 221 13.37 18.50 -6.71
N ARG A 222 13.05 17.31 -7.25
CA ARG A 222 12.04 17.14 -8.29
C ARG A 222 10.62 17.22 -7.73
N VAL A 223 10.41 16.69 -6.53
CA VAL A 223 9.13 16.77 -5.81
C VAL A 223 8.87 18.20 -5.32
N GLN A 224 9.90 18.83 -4.76
CA GLN A 224 9.86 20.14 -4.12
C GLN A 224 9.23 21.22 -4.99
N ARG A 225 9.53 21.25 -6.28
CA ARG A 225 8.95 22.28 -7.15
C ARG A 225 7.42 22.23 -7.17
N PHE A 226 6.80 21.05 -7.13
CA PHE A 226 5.33 20.93 -7.16
C PHE A 226 4.70 21.45 -5.87
N VAL A 227 5.39 21.30 -4.74
CA VAL A 227 4.96 21.87 -3.46
C VAL A 227 5.17 23.39 -3.44
N LYS A 228 6.31 23.88 -3.94
CA LYS A 228 6.60 25.32 -4.04
C LYS A 228 5.60 26.05 -4.94
N ASP A 229 5.22 25.43 -6.04
CA ASP A 229 4.25 25.96 -6.99
C ASP A 229 2.80 25.88 -6.47
N GLY A 230 2.58 25.34 -5.26
CA GLY A 230 1.26 25.20 -4.65
C GLY A 230 0.36 24.16 -5.34
N ARG A 231 0.93 23.30 -6.19
CA ARG A 231 0.17 22.31 -6.98
C ARG A 231 -0.26 21.11 -6.15
N ILE A 232 0.51 20.81 -5.11
CA ILE A 232 0.25 19.78 -4.10
C ILE A 232 0.75 20.28 -2.74
N ASP A 233 0.16 19.81 -1.66
CA ASP A 233 0.59 20.15 -0.30
C ASP A 233 1.81 19.34 0.13
N GLY A 234 2.04 18.17 -0.48
CA GLY A 234 3.10 17.25 -0.11
C GLY A 234 2.96 15.90 -0.79
N ILE A 235 3.77 14.94 -0.33
CA ILE A 235 3.70 13.55 -0.76
C ILE A 235 3.71 12.59 0.43
N VAL A 236 3.09 11.44 0.26
CA VAL A 236 3.34 10.24 1.05
C VAL A 236 4.18 9.30 0.22
N ILE A 237 5.19 8.67 0.81
CA ILE A 237 5.94 7.57 0.20
C ILE A 237 5.68 6.33 1.04
N SER A 238 5.30 5.24 0.40
CA SER A 238 5.01 3.96 1.03
C SER A 238 5.81 2.84 0.40
N VAL A 239 6.32 1.96 1.24
CA VAL A 239 6.93 0.69 0.83
C VAL A 239 6.37 -0.44 1.68
N THR A 240 5.96 -1.51 1.02
CA THR A 240 5.50 -2.74 1.63
C THR A 240 6.40 -3.89 1.20
N VAL A 241 6.92 -4.65 2.16
CA VAL A 241 7.81 -5.78 1.89
C VAL A 241 7.38 -7.03 2.65
N PRO A 242 7.52 -8.23 2.06
CA PRO A 242 7.50 -9.46 2.81
C PRO A 242 8.74 -9.56 3.69
N SER A 243 8.55 -10.01 4.93
CA SER A 243 9.59 -10.09 5.95
C SER A 243 9.54 -11.41 6.69
N ASP A 244 10.69 -11.83 7.21
CA ASP A 244 10.88 -12.98 8.09
C ASP A 244 11.64 -12.48 9.32
N ILE A 245 10.89 -12.29 10.41
CA ILE A 245 11.35 -11.70 11.65
C ILE A 245 11.47 -12.80 12.70
N GLU A 246 12.70 -13.09 13.11
CA GLU A 246 13.02 -14.23 13.97
C GLU A 246 12.26 -14.23 15.30
N MET A 247 12.07 -13.05 15.88
CA MET A 247 11.44 -12.88 17.21
C MET A 247 9.94 -12.56 17.15
N SER A 248 9.27 -12.60 15.99
CA SER A 248 7.81 -12.41 15.90
C SER A 248 7.09 -13.75 15.74
N SER A 249 5.82 -13.82 16.16
CA SER A 249 4.94 -14.97 15.89
C SER A 249 3.65 -14.47 15.23
N PRO A 250 3.37 -14.82 13.96
CA PRO A 250 4.24 -15.59 13.07
C PRO A 250 5.52 -14.81 12.70
N ASN A 251 6.58 -15.52 12.31
CA ASN A 251 7.84 -14.92 11.87
C ASN A 251 7.67 -14.22 10.52
N PHE A 252 6.88 -14.83 9.63
CA PHE A 252 6.61 -14.28 8.30
C PHE A 252 5.47 -13.25 8.34
N ASN A 253 5.77 -12.00 7.98
CA ASN A 253 4.85 -10.87 8.03
C ASN A 253 5.05 -9.91 6.84
N GLN A 254 4.05 -9.06 6.58
CA GLN A 254 4.22 -7.89 5.72
C GLN A 254 4.56 -6.69 6.58
N LEU A 255 5.64 -5.99 6.24
CA LEU A 255 5.98 -4.71 6.86
C LEU A 255 5.64 -3.58 5.90
N VAL A 256 5.01 -2.54 6.44
CA VAL A 256 4.67 -1.32 5.70
C VAL A 256 5.37 -0.17 6.38
N GLN A 257 6.18 0.57 5.62
CA GLN A 257 6.78 1.82 6.07
C GLN A 257 6.24 2.96 5.23
N MET A 258 5.79 4.03 5.90
CA MET A 258 5.34 5.23 5.22
C MET A 258 6.03 6.48 5.74
N THR A 259 6.18 7.48 4.87
CA THR A 259 6.72 8.80 5.23
C THR A 259 5.92 9.89 4.55
N LEU A 260 5.40 10.81 5.34
CA LEU A 260 4.74 12.02 4.88
C LEU A 260 5.73 13.17 4.82
N TRP A 261 5.90 13.77 3.64
CA TRP A 261 6.84 14.85 3.37
C TRP A 261 6.15 16.07 2.75
N SER A 262 6.61 17.26 3.15
CA SER A 262 6.23 18.56 2.58
C SER A 262 7.33 19.58 2.93
N LEU A 263 7.24 20.77 2.35
CA LEU A 263 8.16 21.87 2.61
C LEU A 263 7.76 22.67 3.83
N GLU A 264 8.73 23.04 4.66
CA GLU A 264 8.55 23.98 5.76
C GLU A 264 8.19 25.39 5.27
N THR A 265 8.54 25.71 4.03
CA THR A 265 8.20 26.98 3.37
C THR A 265 6.90 26.93 2.58
N ALA A 266 6.11 25.86 2.68
CA ALA A 266 4.79 25.80 2.05
C ALA A 266 3.83 26.84 2.66
N SER A 267 2.72 27.11 1.97
CA SER A 267 1.70 28.06 2.45
C SER A 267 1.19 27.67 3.84
N ILE A 268 0.67 28.64 4.59
CA ILE A 268 0.13 28.40 5.95
C ILE A 268 -0.94 27.31 5.90
N ASP A 269 -1.85 27.38 4.92
CA ASP A 269 -2.94 26.40 4.77
C ASP A 269 -2.41 25.00 4.43
N ALA A 270 -1.41 24.91 3.52
CA ALA A 270 -0.77 23.64 3.21
C ALA A 270 -0.10 23.04 4.45
N ARG A 271 0.63 23.84 5.23
CA ARG A 271 1.26 23.38 6.48
C ARG A 271 0.24 22.96 7.52
N ALA A 272 -0.87 23.67 7.65
CA ALA A 272 -1.96 23.32 8.56
C ALA A 272 -2.57 21.96 8.18
N ARG A 273 -2.92 21.76 6.90
CA ARG A 273 -3.42 20.47 6.40
C ARG A 273 -2.42 19.34 6.59
N MET A 274 -1.15 19.57 6.24
CA MET A 274 -0.08 18.59 6.44
C MET A 274 0.14 18.25 7.92
N GLY A 275 -0.06 19.21 8.83
CA GLY A 275 -0.06 18.97 10.28
C GLY A 275 -1.17 18.01 10.71
N GLN A 276 -2.39 18.19 10.21
CA GLN A 276 -3.51 17.28 10.49
C GLN A 276 -3.30 15.90 9.89
N MET A 277 -2.82 15.84 8.64
CA MET A 277 -2.41 14.59 8.03
C MET A 277 -1.34 13.89 8.89
N ARG A 278 -0.32 14.60 9.37
CA ARG A 278 0.71 14.01 10.25
C ARG A 278 0.09 13.42 11.52
N ILE A 279 -0.92 14.03 12.11
CA ILE A 279 -1.62 13.48 13.28
C ILE A 279 -2.35 12.19 12.88
N ALA A 280 -3.14 12.21 11.82
CA ALA A 280 -3.85 11.03 11.31
C ALA A 280 -2.90 9.89 10.91
N PHE A 281 -1.75 10.22 10.32
CA PHE A 281 -0.72 9.27 9.92
C PHE A 281 0.22 8.87 11.06
N LYS A 282 0.28 9.60 12.18
CA LYS A 282 1.11 9.19 13.33
C LYS A 282 0.66 7.83 13.88
N ASP A 283 -0.63 7.55 13.75
CA ASP A 283 -1.20 6.24 14.08
C ASP A 283 -1.03 5.21 12.94
N ILE A 284 -0.60 5.62 11.74
CA ILE A 284 -0.37 4.79 10.54
C ILE A 284 1.14 4.46 10.34
N ILE A 285 2.04 5.36 10.77
CA ILE A 285 3.51 5.31 10.53
C ILE A 285 4.28 4.63 11.69
N THR A 286 3.57 3.99 12.61
CA THR A 286 4.11 3.18 13.72
C THR A 286 3.64 1.75 13.60
#